data_AF-A0A355DFT3-F1
#
_entry.id   AF-A0A355DFT3-F1
#
_cell.length_a   1.000
_cell.length_b   1.000
_cell.length_c   1.000
_cell.angle_alpha   90.00
_cell.angle_beta   90.00
_cell.angle_gamma   90.00
#
_symmetry.space_group_name_H-M   'P 1'
#
loop_
_entity.id
_entity.type
_entity.pdbx_description
1 polymer ?
#
loop_
_entity_poly.entity_id
_entity_poly.type
_entity_poly.pdbx_seq_one_letter_code
_entity_poly.pdbx_strand_id
1 'polypeptide(L)'
;PRGDMIPRPIKSNFREGLTMLEYFISTPGARKGLVDTALRTADSGYLTRRLVDVSQELIINEFDPFESGGPVRGIWIDGVKADEPSRRYYIENRLFSRTLADDVELS
;
A
#
# COMPACT_ATOMS: atom_id res chain seq x y z
N PRO A 1 -6.45 19.11 -18.03
CA PRO A 1 -7.42 19.58 -17.00
C PRO A 1 -6.70 19.89 -15.69
N ARG A 2 -6.80 21.14 -15.20
CA ARG A 2 -6.03 21.64 -14.04
C ARG A 2 -6.52 21.12 -12.68
N GLY A 3 -7.62 20.36 -12.65
CA GLY A 3 -8.20 19.84 -11.41
C GLY A 3 -9.14 20.82 -10.71
N ASP A 4 -9.30 22.03 -11.26
CA ASP A 4 -10.25 23.03 -10.78
C ASP A 4 -11.68 22.47 -10.81
N MET A 5 -12.43 22.73 -9.74
CA MET A 5 -13.83 22.32 -9.64
C MET A 5 -14.67 23.14 -10.61
N ILE A 6 -15.47 22.48 -11.43
CA ILE A 6 -16.45 23.14 -12.30
C ILE A 6 -17.59 23.65 -11.39
N PRO A 7 -17.90 24.96 -11.36
CA PRO A 7 -18.86 25.54 -10.42
C PRO A 7 -20.31 25.11 -10.67
N ARG A 8 -20.59 24.42 -11.79
CA ARG A 8 -21.91 23.89 -12.13
C ARG A 8 -21.95 22.38 -11.86
N PRO A 9 -22.66 21.92 -10.82
CA PRO A 9 -22.76 20.49 -10.51
C PRO A 9 -23.71 19.77 -11.46
N ILE A 10 -23.51 18.46 -11.60
CA ILE A 10 -24.45 17.53 -12.22
C ILE A 10 -25.56 17.24 -11.20
N LYS A 11 -26.81 17.47 -11.58
CA LYS A 11 -27.98 17.26 -10.70
C LYS A 11 -28.72 15.96 -11.02
N SER A 12 -28.66 15.53 -12.27
CA SER A 12 -29.29 14.29 -12.74
C SER A 12 -28.49 13.05 -12.33
N ASN A 13 -29.12 11.88 -12.31
CA ASN A 13 -28.47 10.59 -12.04
C ASN A 13 -28.50 9.66 -13.27
N PHE A 14 -27.75 8.56 -13.25
CA PHE A 14 -27.67 7.63 -14.39
C PHE A 14 -28.99 6.91 -14.70
N ARG A 15 -29.94 6.82 -13.76
CA ARG A 15 -31.25 6.20 -13.99
C ARG A 15 -32.18 7.13 -14.76
N GLU A 16 -32.15 8.43 -14.46
CA GLU A 16 -32.96 9.46 -15.13
C GLU A 16 -32.30 9.97 -16.41
N GLY A 17 -31.00 9.75 -16.57
CA GLY A 17 -30.21 10.20 -17.70
C GLY A 17 -29.60 11.58 -17.48
N LEU A 18 -28.49 11.84 -18.17
CA LEU A 18 -27.76 13.12 -18.11
C LEU A 18 -28.22 14.03 -19.24
N THR A 19 -28.36 15.32 -18.97
CA THR A 19 -28.52 16.31 -20.03
C THR A 19 -27.23 16.42 -20.88
N MET A 20 -27.32 16.92 -22.11
CA MET A 20 -26.16 17.05 -23.00
C MET A 20 -24.99 17.81 -22.36
N LEU A 21 -25.29 18.90 -21.63
CA LEU A 21 -24.27 19.68 -20.92
C LEU A 21 -23.65 18.91 -19.75
N GLU A 22 -24.46 18.20 -18.96
CA GLU A 22 -23.99 17.37 -17.84
C GLU A 22 -23.10 16.21 -18.33
N TYR A 23 -23.50 15.57 -19.43
CA TYR A 23 -22.68 14.54 -20.06
C TYR A 23 -21.35 15.13 -20.56
N PHE A 24 -21.39 16.28 -21.26
CA PHE A 24 -20.20 16.93 -21.78
C PHE A 24 -19.19 17.29 -20.68
N ILE A 25 -19.64 17.90 -19.57
CA ILE A 25 -18.74 18.28 -18.45
C ILE A 25 -18.21 17.06 -17.68
N SER A 26 -18.85 15.90 -17.78
CA SER A 26 -18.36 14.65 -17.17
C SER A 26 -17.20 14.00 -17.93
N THR A 27 -17.13 14.23 -19.25
CA THR A 27 -16.17 13.54 -20.15
C THR A 27 -14.69 13.83 -19.89
N PRO A 28 -14.24 15.05 -19.53
CA PRO A 28 -12.81 15.31 -19.34
C PRO A 28 -12.24 14.59 -18.12
N GLY A 29 -13.05 14.43 -17.06
CA GLY A 29 -12.69 13.68 -15.86
C GLY A 29 -12.56 12.17 -16.15
N ALA A 30 -13.56 11.60 -16.83
CA ALA A 30 -13.54 10.19 -17.25
C ALA A 30 -12.33 9.88 -18.16
N ARG A 31 -12.08 10.72 -19.17
CA ARG A 31 -10.93 10.54 -20.06
C ARG A 31 -9.60 10.64 -19.32
N LYS A 32 -9.46 11.61 -18.40
CA LYS A 32 -8.24 11.74 -17.59
C LYS A 32 -8.01 10.49 -16.74
N GLY A 33 -9.05 9.96 -16.08
CA GLY A 33 -8.93 8.73 -15.29
C GLY A 33 -8.48 7.51 -16.10
N LEU A 34 -9.00 7.35 -17.33
CA LEU A 34 -8.58 6.28 -18.23
C LEU A 34 -7.11 6.43 -18.64
N VAL A 35 -6.70 7.65 -19.02
CA VAL A 35 -5.31 7.94 -19.41
C VAL A 35 -4.36 7.75 -18.22
N ASP A 36 -4.71 8.26 -17.04
CA ASP A 36 -3.89 8.13 -15.83
C ASP A 36 -3.70 6.65 -15.45
N THR A 37 -4.76 5.84 -15.57
CA THR A 37 -4.68 4.38 -15.33
C THR A 37 -3.74 3.72 -16.33
N ALA A 38 -3.87 4.04 -17.62
CA ALA A 38 -3.01 3.48 -18.66
C ALA A 38 -1.52 3.85 -18.47
N LEU A 39 -1.24 5.11 -18.07
CA LEU A 39 0.12 5.57 -17.81
C LEU A 39 0.75 4.90 -16.57
N ARG A 40 -0.01 4.76 -15.48
CA ARG A 40 0.47 4.16 -14.22
C ARG A 40 0.83 2.68 -14.34
N THR A 41 0.31 1.98 -15.34
CA THR A 41 0.68 0.58 -15.62
C THR A 41 2.18 0.43 -15.87
N ALA A 42 2.78 1.35 -16.62
CA ALA A 42 4.22 1.32 -16.91
C ALA A 42 5.05 1.62 -15.64
N ASP A 43 4.63 2.59 -14.84
CA ASP A 43 5.33 2.96 -13.60
C ASP A 43 5.34 1.82 -12.57
N SER A 44 4.23 1.07 -12.49
CA SER A 44 4.11 -0.08 -11.60
C SER A 44 5.09 -1.19 -11.99
N GLY A 45 5.20 -1.49 -13.29
CA GLY A 45 6.18 -2.45 -13.81
C GLY A 45 7.63 -1.97 -13.66
N TYR A 46 7.86 -0.67 -13.74
CA TYR A 46 9.17 -0.09 -13.50
C TYR A 46 9.63 -0.25 -12.05
N LEU A 47 8.74 0.02 -11.10
CA LEU A 47 9.02 -0.15 -9.68
C LEU A 47 9.32 -1.61 -9.34
N THR A 48 8.51 -2.55 -9.83
CA THR A 48 8.73 -3.98 -9.56
C THR A 48 10.06 -4.44 -10.15
N ARG A 49 10.42 -4.01 -11.37
CA ARG A 49 11.73 -4.31 -11.95
C ARG A 49 12.87 -3.78 -11.07
N ARG A 50 12.81 -2.52 -10.65
CA ARG A 50 13.85 -1.94 -9.78
C ARG A 50 14.00 -2.66 -8.45
N LEU A 51 12.88 -3.07 -7.84
CA LEU A 51 12.90 -3.83 -6.59
C LEU A 51 13.56 -5.20 -6.80
N VAL A 52 13.19 -5.90 -7.88
CA VAL A 52 13.81 -7.17 -8.26
C VAL A 52 15.30 -7.00 -8.51
N ASP A 53 15.72 -6.00 -9.29
CA ASP A 53 17.14 -5.74 -9.60
C ASP A 53 17.98 -5.55 -8.32
N VAL A 54 17.42 -4.93 -7.27
CA VAL A 54 18.12 -4.72 -5.98
C VAL A 54 18.15 -5.98 -5.10
N SER A 55 17.10 -6.80 -5.14
CA SER A 55 16.97 -7.98 -4.26
C SER A 55 17.30 -9.31 -4.94
N GLN A 56 17.71 -9.31 -6.20
CA GLN A 56 17.85 -10.54 -7.02
C GLN A 56 18.84 -11.54 -6.43
N GLU A 57 19.87 -11.06 -5.73
CA GLU A 57 20.92 -11.89 -5.13
C GLU A 57 20.67 -12.21 -3.65
N LEU A 58 19.50 -11.85 -3.11
CA LEU A 58 19.14 -12.16 -1.72
C LEU A 58 18.61 -13.60 -1.63
N ILE A 59 19.47 -14.53 -1.21
CA ILE A 59 19.17 -15.96 -1.09
C ILE A 59 19.38 -16.40 0.37
N ILE A 60 18.41 -17.13 0.92
CA ILE A 60 18.53 -17.79 2.23
C ILE A 60 19.27 -19.11 2.03
N ASN A 61 20.53 -19.17 2.46
CA ASN A 61 21.40 -20.34 2.27
C ASN A 61 21.46 -21.25 3.51
N GLU A 62 21.05 -20.76 4.68
CA GLU A 62 21.21 -21.43 5.97
C GLU A 62 19.88 -21.39 6.75
N PHE A 63 19.65 -22.42 7.57
CA PHE A 63 18.43 -22.54 8.38
C PHE A 63 18.48 -21.66 9.63
N ASP A 64 19.61 -21.66 10.34
CA ASP A 64 19.89 -20.76 11.46
C ASP A 64 21.26 -20.08 11.27
N PRO A 65 21.30 -18.81 10.82
CA PRO A 65 22.54 -18.08 10.61
C PRO A 65 23.25 -17.69 11.93
N PHE A 66 22.64 -17.92 13.09
CA PHE A 66 23.17 -17.55 14.41
C PHE A 66 23.61 -18.74 15.27
N GLU A 67 23.49 -19.98 14.77
CA GLU A 67 23.86 -21.21 15.51
C GLU A 67 25.31 -21.16 16.04
N SER A 68 26.21 -20.51 15.32
CA SER A 68 27.62 -20.34 15.70
C SER A 68 27.88 -19.33 16.83
N GLY A 69 26.83 -18.76 17.43
CA GLY A 69 26.93 -17.82 18.56
C GLY A 69 27.25 -16.37 18.16
N GLY A 70 26.93 -15.98 16.92
CA GLY A 70 27.05 -14.60 16.46
C GLY A 70 25.99 -13.68 17.08
N PRO A 71 26.21 -12.35 17.10
CA PRO A 71 25.24 -11.40 17.63
C PRO A 71 23.96 -11.37 16.77
N VAL A 72 22.82 -11.67 17.38
CA VAL A 72 21.50 -11.58 16.73
C VAL A 72 21.15 -10.11 16.53
N ARG A 73 20.96 -9.70 15.26
CA ARG A 73 20.53 -8.33 14.93
C ARG A 73 19.02 -8.29 14.80
N GLY A 74 18.36 -7.72 15.80
CA GLY A 74 16.92 -7.50 15.83
C GLY A 74 16.51 -6.07 15.52
N ILE A 75 15.20 -5.86 15.45
CA ILE A 75 14.55 -4.53 15.41
C ILE A 75 13.55 -4.49 16.57
N TRP A 76 13.57 -3.41 17.35
CA TRP A 76 12.59 -3.18 18.40
C TRP A 76 11.21 -2.90 17.79
N ILE A 77 10.20 -3.66 18.23
CA ILE A 77 8.81 -3.48 17.80
C ILE A 77 8.01 -2.91 18.96
N ASP A 78 7.72 -1.61 18.89
CA ASP A 78 6.96 -0.91 19.93
C ASP A 78 5.44 -1.06 19.76
N GLY A 79 4.72 -0.84 20.87
CA GLY A 79 3.26 -0.80 20.86
C GLY A 79 2.61 -2.14 20.57
N VAL A 80 3.19 -3.23 21.10
CA VAL A 80 2.57 -4.55 21.12
C VAL A 80 1.53 -4.57 22.23
N LYS A 81 0.29 -4.24 21.90
CA LYS A 81 -0.86 -4.30 22.80
C LYS A 81 -2.15 -4.51 22.03
N ALA A 82 -3.17 -5.02 22.70
CA ALA A 82 -4.46 -5.29 22.08
C ALA A 82 -5.06 -4.03 21.42
N ASP A 83 -5.85 -4.25 20.37
CA ASP A 83 -6.56 -3.18 19.67
C ASP A 83 -7.44 -2.38 20.64
N GLU A 84 -7.34 -1.06 20.55
CA GLU A 84 -8.18 -0.13 21.29
C GLU A 84 -9.32 0.35 20.38
N PRO A 85 -10.48 0.75 20.92
CA PRO A 85 -11.61 1.22 20.11
C PRO A 85 -11.25 2.39 19.16
N SER A 86 -10.24 3.19 19.51
CA SER A 86 -9.76 4.34 18.73
C SER A 86 -8.53 4.03 17.88
N ARG A 87 -7.83 2.91 18.09
CA ARG A 87 -6.56 2.61 17.43
C ARG A 87 -6.31 1.11 17.32
N ARG A 88 -6.07 0.67 16.09
CA ARG A 88 -5.59 -0.68 15.80
C ARG A 88 -4.07 -0.76 15.86
N TYR A 89 -3.58 -1.82 16.48
CA TYR A 89 -2.16 -2.11 16.67
C TYR A 89 -1.67 -3.25 15.77
N TYR A 90 -2.58 -3.96 15.06
CA TYR A 90 -2.28 -4.96 14.02
C TYR A 90 -1.24 -6.00 14.44
N ILE A 91 -1.35 -6.51 15.66
CA ILE A 91 -0.40 -7.50 16.20
C ILE A 91 -0.27 -8.69 15.27
N GLU A 92 -1.39 -9.14 14.70
CA GLU A 92 -1.51 -10.26 13.78
C GLU A 92 -0.68 -10.10 12.50
N ASN A 93 -0.39 -8.87 12.07
CA ASN A 93 0.46 -8.63 10.90
C ASN A 93 1.87 -8.20 11.29
N ARG A 94 2.04 -7.58 12.46
CA ARG A 94 3.33 -7.04 12.90
C ARG A 94 4.23 -8.11 13.50
N LEU A 95 3.68 -9.05 14.28
CA LEU A 95 4.45 -10.08 14.98
C LEU A 95 4.39 -11.45 14.33
N PHE A 96 3.29 -11.77 13.64
CA PHE A 96 3.12 -13.10 13.05
C PHE A 96 4.26 -13.41 12.07
N SER A 97 4.77 -14.65 12.14
CA SER A 97 5.90 -15.16 11.36
C SER A 97 7.27 -14.53 11.65
N ARG A 98 7.42 -13.70 12.69
CA ARG A 98 8.73 -13.24 13.18
C ARG A 98 9.23 -14.12 14.32
N THR A 99 10.55 -14.28 14.39
CA THR A 99 11.23 -14.94 15.53
C THR A 99 11.70 -13.88 16.51
N LEU A 100 11.62 -14.18 17.80
CA LEU A 100 12.17 -13.33 18.86
C LEU A 100 13.70 -13.34 18.79
N ALA A 101 14.31 -12.16 18.93
CA ALA A 101 15.77 -12.03 18.97
C ALA A 101 16.32 -12.28 20.38
N ASP A 102 15.58 -11.85 21.41
CA ASP A 102 15.88 -12.01 22.82
C ASP A 102 14.65 -12.56 23.55
N ASP A 103 14.88 -13.21 24.69
CA ASP A 103 13.80 -13.64 25.58
C ASP A 103 13.02 -12.43 26.09
N VAL A 104 11.69 -12.53 26.06
CA VAL A 104 10.78 -11.48 26.53
C VAL A 104 9.97 -12.03 27.69
N GLU A 105 10.07 -11.39 28.85
CA GLU A 105 9.18 -11.67 29.96
C GLU A 105 7.79 -11.10 29.66
N LEU A 106 6.77 -11.97 29.65
CA LEU A 106 5.38 -11.58 29.53
C LEU A 106 4.88 -11.13 30.90
N SER A 107 4.66 -9.82 31.06
CA SER A 107 4.01 -9.21 32.24
C SER A 107 2.49 -9.22 32.11
#